data_AF-A0A2X2VE12-F1
#
_entry.id   AF-A0A2X2VE12-F1
#
_cell.length_a   1.000
_cell.length_b   1.000
_cell.length_c   1.000
_cell.angle_alpha   90.00
_cell.angle_beta   90.00
_cell.angle_gamma   90.00
#
_symmetry.space_group_name_H-M   'P 1'
#
loop_
_entity.id
_entity.type
_entity.pdbx_description
1 polymer ?
#
loop_
_entity_poly.entity_id
_entity_poly.type
_entity_poly.pdbx_seq_one_letter_code
_entity_poly.pdbx_strand_id
1 'polypeptide(L)'
;MIPDVSQALAWLEKHPEAVKGICRGLERETLRVTPEGDLATTGHPESLGSAFTHKWITTDFAEALLEFITPVDGDIDHMLTFLRDIHRHTARELGEERMWPLSMPCYIDDGQNIELAQYGSSNAGRFKTLYREGLKNRYGALMQTISGVHYNFSLPMAFWQAKCGVQDAESGKEAISAGYFRLIRNYYRFGWVIPYLFGASPAICSSFLQGKESALPFEKTECGMYYLPYATSLRLSDLGYTNKSQSNLGITFNDLNTYVDALKRAIKNPVGRVR
;
A
#
# COMPACT_ATOMS: atom_id res chain seq x y z
N MET A 1 -17.54 4.53 -22.80
CA MET A 1 -17.07 4.63 -21.39
C MET A 1 -15.63 5.16 -21.33
N ILE A 2 -14.70 4.58 -22.09
CA ILE A 2 -13.34 5.12 -22.24
C ILE A 2 -13.40 6.41 -23.09
N PRO A 3 -12.75 7.51 -22.67
CA PRO A 3 -12.73 8.75 -23.43
C PRO A 3 -11.88 8.61 -24.70
N ASP A 4 -12.20 9.39 -25.73
CA ASP A 4 -11.32 9.51 -26.89
C ASP A 4 -9.99 10.17 -26.45
N VAL A 5 -8.89 9.48 -26.75
CA VAL A 5 -7.52 9.92 -26.46
C VAL A 5 -6.66 10.01 -27.74
N SER A 6 -7.29 9.95 -28.92
CA SER A 6 -6.60 9.89 -30.22
C SER A 6 -5.61 11.05 -30.43
N GLN A 7 -5.98 12.27 -30.02
CA GLN A 7 -5.07 13.43 -30.10
C GLN A 7 -3.85 13.30 -29.18
N ALA A 8 -4.04 12.75 -27.97
CA ALA A 8 -2.94 12.56 -27.02
C ALA A 8 -2.01 11.43 -27.46
N LEU A 9 -2.57 10.35 -28.03
CA LEU A 9 -1.80 9.25 -28.61
C LEU A 9 -1.01 9.72 -29.84
N ALA A 10 -1.64 10.43 -30.76
CA ALA A 10 -0.94 11.00 -31.93
C ALA A 10 0.17 11.98 -31.54
N TRP A 11 0.00 12.72 -30.42
CA TRP A 11 1.09 13.54 -29.86
C TRP A 11 2.21 12.66 -29.32
N LEU A 12 1.92 11.60 -28.57
CA LEU A 12 2.92 10.70 -27.99
C LEU A 12 3.71 9.96 -29.08
N GLU A 13 3.05 9.48 -30.14
CA GLU A 13 3.68 8.85 -31.30
C GLU A 13 4.70 9.76 -32.00
N LYS A 14 4.44 11.07 -32.01
CA LYS A 14 5.36 12.09 -32.54
C LYS A 14 6.48 12.47 -31.58
N HIS A 15 6.38 12.11 -30.31
CA HIS A 15 7.36 12.44 -29.26
C HIS A 15 7.75 11.19 -28.45
N PRO A 16 8.29 10.13 -29.07
CA PRO A 16 8.55 8.86 -28.39
C PRO A 16 9.56 8.99 -27.23
N GLU A 17 10.53 9.90 -27.34
CA GLU A 17 11.51 10.16 -26.28
C GLU A 17 10.88 10.78 -25.02
N ALA A 18 9.65 11.32 -25.10
CA ALA A 18 8.96 11.93 -23.98
C ALA A 18 8.68 10.96 -22.82
N VAL A 19 8.67 9.65 -23.07
CA VAL A 19 8.45 8.62 -22.04
C VAL A 19 9.69 7.80 -21.71
N LYS A 20 10.83 8.12 -22.33
CA LYS A 20 12.10 7.47 -22.02
C LYS A 20 12.64 7.96 -20.68
N GLY A 21 13.01 7.03 -19.80
CA GLY A 21 13.46 7.35 -18.45
C GLY A 21 12.34 7.47 -17.41
N ILE A 22 11.23 6.76 -17.60
CA ILE A 22 10.26 6.53 -16.52
C ILE A 22 10.98 5.90 -15.33
N CYS A 23 10.77 6.47 -14.15
CA CYS A 23 11.28 5.93 -12.89
C CYS A 23 10.16 5.25 -12.08
N ARG A 24 10.56 4.24 -11.31
CA ARG A 24 9.67 3.36 -10.53
C ARG A 24 10.25 3.07 -9.16
N GLY A 25 9.41 2.62 -8.25
CA GLY A 25 9.83 1.99 -7.00
C GLY A 25 8.74 1.03 -6.52
N LEU A 26 9.13 0.01 -5.76
CA LEU A 26 8.20 -0.96 -5.18
C LEU A 26 8.33 -0.96 -3.66
N GLU A 27 7.18 -0.96 -3.00
CA GLU A 27 7.04 -1.36 -1.60
C GLU A 27 6.24 -2.67 -1.59
N ARG A 28 6.70 -3.69 -0.86
CA ARG A 28 5.98 -4.97 -0.70
C ARG A 28 5.95 -5.37 0.76
N GLU A 29 4.74 -5.57 1.27
CA GLU A 29 4.50 -5.98 2.64
C GLU A 29 4.33 -7.51 2.74
N THR A 30 4.75 -8.08 3.86
CA THR A 30 4.60 -9.51 4.15
C THR A 30 4.67 -9.81 5.64
N LEU A 31 3.73 -10.62 6.13
CA LEU A 31 3.82 -11.12 7.50
C LEU A 31 4.93 -12.18 7.59
N ARG A 32 5.66 -12.16 8.70
CA ARG A 32 6.45 -13.30 9.18
C ARG A 32 5.51 -14.29 9.85
N VAL A 33 5.62 -15.56 9.47
CA VAL A 33 4.78 -16.65 9.98
C VAL A 33 5.63 -17.86 10.33
N THR A 34 5.13 -18.70 11.24
CA THR A 34 5.70 -20.01 11.53
C THR A 34 5.53 -20.97 10.35
N PRO A 35 6.23 -22.12 10.32
CA PRO A 35 5.97 -23.19 9.34
C PRO A 35 4.51 -23.67 9.28
N GLU A 36 3.79 -23.57 10.39
CA GLU A 36 2.37 -23.93 10.55
C GLU A 36 1.42 -22.84 10.00
N GLY A 37 1.95 -21.65 9.70
CA GLY A 37 1.20 -20.52 9.16
C GLY A 37 0.66 -19.57 10.22
N ASP A 38 1.06 -19.72 11.48
CA ASP A 38 0.69 -18.78 12.56
C ASP A 38 1.54 -17.52 12.50
N LEU A 39 1.00 -16.39 12.97
CA LEU A 39 1.75 -15.15 13.05
C LEU A 39 2.99 -15.29 13.96
N ALA A 40 4.17 -14.95 13.45
CA ALA A 40 5.40 -14.98 14.23
C ALA A 40 5.34 -13.96 15.39
N THR A 41 5.83 -14.36 16.56
CA THR A 41 5.87 -13.51 17.77
C THR A 41 7.29 -13.12 18.18
N THR A 42 8.29 -13.45 17.36
CA THR A 42 9.66 -12.95 17.57
C THR A 42 9.74 -11.49 17.14
N GLY A 43 10.72 -10.74 17.64
CA GLY A 43 10.99 -9.36 17.19
C GLY A 43 11.52 -9.29 15.76
N HIS A 44 11.68 -8.09 15.23
CA HIS A 44 12.39 -7.87 13.96
C HIS A 44 13.80 -8.47 14.05
N PRO A 45 14.21 -9.35 13.10
CA PRO A 45 15.50 -10.01 13.19
C PRO A 45 16.66 -9.03 13.33
N GLU A 46 17.48 -9.19 14.37
CA GLU A 46 18.60 -8.28 14.66
C GLU A 46 19.59 -8.16 13.48
N SER A 47 19.76 -9.24 12.71
CA SER A 47 20.64 -9.27 11.53
C SER A 47 20.16 -8.42 10.37
N LEU A 48 18.88 -8.02 10.33
CA LEU A 48 18.34 -7.03 9.38
C LEU A 48 18.57 -5.59 9.84
N GLY A 49 19.12 -5.40 11.04
CA GLY A 49 19.44 -4.10 11.61
C GLY A 49 18.21 -3.37 12.14
N SER A 50 18.24 -2.04 12.05
CA SER A 50 17.17 -1.20 12.60
C SER A 50 16.09 -0.92 11.56
N ALA A 51 14.91 -1.48 11.75
CA ALA A 51 13.73 -1.14 10.95
C ALA A 51 13.45 0.38 10.91
N PHE A 52 13.87 1.15 11.91
CA PHE A 52 13.65 2.60 11.95
C PHE A 52 14.47 3.37 10.89
N THR A 53 15.66 2.89 10.54
CA THR A 53 16.62 3.63 9.69
C THR A 53 17.12 2.85 8.48
N HIS A 54 16.83 1.55 8.39
CA HIS A 54 17.27 0.70 7.31
C HIS A 54 16.59 1.12 5.98
N LYS A 55 17.37 1.17 4.90
CA LYS A 55 16.96 1.82 3.64
C LYS A 55 15.98 1.00 2.81
N TRP A 56 15.98 -0.33 2.97
CA TRP A 56 15.33 -1.25 2.04
C TRP A 56 14.44 -2.30 2.70
N ILE A 57 14.53 -2.42 4.02
CA ILE A 57 13.86 -3.45 4.83
C ILE A 57 13.42 -2.74 6.09
N THR A 58 12.12 -2.70 6.34
CA THR A 58 11.54 -2.09 7.54
C THR A 58 10.33 -2.91 7.98
N THR A 59 9.53 -2.36 8.88
CA THR A 59 8.25 -2.91 9.32
C THR A 59 7.14 -1.89 9.06
N ASP A 60 5.97 -2.37 8.62
CA ASP A 60 4.76 -1.55 8.58
C ASP A 60 4.09 -1.56 9.97
N PHE A 61 2.82 -1.92 10.12
CA PHE A 61 2.04 -1.75 11.34
C PHE A 61 2.53 -2.64 12.50
N ALA A 62 2.76 -3.92 12.23
CA ALA A 62 3.14 -4.91 13.22
C ALA A 62 4.64 -5.22 13.17
N GLU A 63 5.22 -5.69 14.28
CA GLU A 63 6.62 -6.11 14.35
C GLU A 63 6.92 -7.31 13.43
N ALA A 64 5.89 -8.13 13.18
CA ALA A 64 5.94 -9.24 12.24
C ALA A 64 5.62 -8.84 10.78
N LEU A 65 5.17 -7.61 10.51
CA LEU A 65 4.80 -7.16 9.16
C LEU A 65 6.00 -6.47 8.51
N LEU A 66 6.82 -7.26 7.81
CA LEU A 66 7.95 -6.75 7.04
C LEU A 66 7.47 -5.92 5.85
N GLU A 67 8.24 -4.90 5.51
CA GLU A 67 8.07 -4.10 4.30
C GLU A 67 9.41 -3.96 3.57
N PHE A 68 9.43 -4.32 2.29
CA PHE A 68 10.60 -4.23 1.43
C PHE A 68 10.46 -3.07 0.45
N ILE A 69 11.46 -2.20 0.40
CA ILE A 69 11.44 -0.94 -0.35
C ILE A 69 12.61 -0.92 -1.32
N THR A 70 12.33 -0.86 -2.62
CA THR A 70 13.39 -0.66 -3.62
C THR A 70 13.81 0.80 -3.67
N PRO A 71 15.08 1.11 -3.99
CA PRO A 71 15.42 2.46 -4.44
C PRO A 71 14.64 2.81 -5.71
N VAL A 72 14.57 4.11 -6.03
CA VAL A 72 14.02 4.56 -7.30
C VAL A 72 14.88 4.09 -8.46
N ASP A 73 14.25 3.54 -9.51
CA ASP A 73 14.93 2.90 -10.62
C ASP A 73 14.25 3.18 -11.97
N GLY A 74 15.05 3.27 -13.04
CA GLY A 74 14.58 3.38 -14.41
C GLY A 74 14.41 2.03 -15.11
N ASP A 75 15.05 0.98 -14.59
CA ASP A 75 15.08 -0.36 -15.17
C ASP A 75 14.20 -1.33 -14.37
N ILE A 76 13.27 -2.01 -15.06
CA ILE A 76 12.29 -2.89 -14.43
C ILE A 76 12.97 -4.17 -13.91
N ASP A 77 13.88 -4.75 -14.68
CA ASP A 77 14.51 -6.03 -14.35
C ASP A 77 15.49 -5.86 -13.18
N HIS A 78 16.22 -4.75 -13.16
CA HIS A 78 17.08 -4.38 -12.04
C HIS A 78 16.27 -4.14 -10.76
N MET A 79 15.17 -3.37 -10.83
CA MET A 79 14.28 -3.14 -9.69
C MET A 79 13.70 -4.45 -9.12
N LEU A 80 13.22 -5.35 -9.99
CA LEU A 80 12.67 -6.64 -9.57
C LEU A 80 13.75 -7.59 -9.04
N THR A 81 14.95 -7.55 -9.61
CA THR A 81 16.11 -8.31 -9.11
C THR A 81 16.51 -7.82 -7.73
N PHE A 82 16.58 -6.50 -7.52
CA PHE A 82 16.86 -5.89 -6.23
C PHE A 82 15.83 -6.31 -5.18
N LEU A 83 14.53 -6.22 -5.51
CA LEU A 83 13.46 -6.68 -4.62
C LEU A 83 13.63 -8.17 -4.28
N ARG A 84 13.98 -9.00 -5.25
CA ARG A 84 14.23 -10.43 -5.04
C ARG A 84 15.46 -10.67 -4.15
N ASP A 85 16.49 -9.86 -4.26
CA ASP A 85 17.69 -9.98 -3.43
C ASP A 85 17.42 -9.60 -1.98
N ILE A 86 16.58 -8.58 -1.74
CA ILE A 86 16.03 -8.30 -0.40
C ILE A 86 15.33 -9.56 0.14
N HIS A 87 14.39 -10.14 -0.62
CA HIS A 87 13.68 -11.34 -0.19
C HIS A 87 14.62 -12.51 0.12
N ARG A 88 15.62 -12.76 -0.74
CA ARG A 88 16.62 -13.83 -0.56
C ARG A 88 17.48 -13.62 0.67
N HIS A 89 17.87 -12.38 0.95
CA HIS A 89 18.61 -12.06 2.17
C HIS A 89 17.72 -12.29 3.38
N THR A 90 16.56 -11.64 3.44
CA THR A 90 15.66 -11.76 4.59
C THR A 90 15.24 -13.21 4.86
N ALA A 91 14.90 -14.00 3.83
CA ALA A 91 14.53 -15.40 4.03
C ALA A 91 15.61 -16.25 4.70
N ARG A 92 16.90 -15.90 4.55
CA ARG A 92 18.01 -16.59 5.24
C ARG A 92 18.19 -16.13 6.69
N GLU A 93 17.71 -14.95 7.03
CA GLU A 93 17.79 -14.34 8.35
C GLU A 93 16.58 -14.65 9.25
N LEU A 94 15.53 -15.29 8.71
CA LEU A 94 14.29 -15.60 9.41
C LEU A 94 14.32 -16.88 10.26
N GLY A 95 15.41 -17.65 10.23
CA GLY A 95 15.45 -18.97 10.86
C GLY A 95 14.41 -19.92 10.25
N GLU A 96 13.50 -20.44 11.07
CA GLU A 96 12.40 -21.32 10.62
C GLU A 96 11.15 -20.55 10.16
N GLU A 97 11.08 -19.24 10.40
CA GLU A 97 9.97 -18.41 9.96
C GLU A 97 9.96 -18.21 8.44
N ARG A 98 8.79 -17.86 7.91
CA ARG A 98 8.53 -17.71 6.48
C ARG A 98 7.76 -16.43 6.21
N MET A 99 7.72 -16.05 4.94
CA MET A 99 6.94 -14.90 4.47
C MET A 99 5.56 -15.35 4.01
N TRP A 100 4.51 -14.75 4.56
CA TRP A 100 3.14 -14.99 4.12
C TRP A 100 2.93 -14.53 2.67
N PRO A 101 2.43 -15.38 1.76
CA PRO A 101 2.40 -15.08 0.34
C PRO A 101 1.14 -14.34 -0.14
N LEU A 102 0.16 -14.07 0.75
CA LEU A 102 -1.14 -13.51 0.37
C LEU A 102 -1.38 -12.14 1.02
N SER A 103 -2.25 -11.34 0.39
CA SER A 103 -2.69 -10.05 0.94
C SER A 103 -3.50 -10.20 2.23
N MET A 104 -4.52 -11.06 2.20
CA MET A 104 -5.31 -11.34 3.40
C MET A 104 -4.44 -12.17 4.35
N PRO A 105 -4.42 -11.86 5.65
CA PRO A 105 -3.51 -12.49 6.60
C PRO A 105 -3.82 -13.97 6.79
N CYS A 106 -2.87 -14.66 7.42
CA CYS A 106 -3.06 -16.00 7.94
C CYS A 106 -4.15 -16.04 9.02
N TYR A 107 -4.40 -17.23 9.57
CA TYR A 107 -5.22 -17.32 10.77
C TYR A 107 -4.57 -16.49 11.89
N ILE A 108 -5.39 -15.64 12.51
CA ILE A 108 -5.02 -14.81 13.66
C ILE A 108 -6.17 -14.98 14.64
N ASP A 109 -5.87 -15.50 15.82
CA ASP A 109 -6.86 -15.78 16.85
C ASP A 109 -7.56 -14.51 17.33
N ASP A 110 -8.82 -14.65 17.73
CA ASP A 110 -9.53 -13.55 18.37
C ASP A 110 -8.86 -13.22 19.71
N GLY A 111 -8.45 -11.97 19.88
CA GLY A 111 -7.65 -11.53 21.04
C GLY A 111 -6.16 -11.84 20.96
N GLN A 112 -5.63 -12.42 19.88
CA GLN A 112 -4.19 -12.57 19.70
C GLN A 112 -3.53 -11.19 19.74
N ASN A 113 -2.55 -11.05 20.64
CA ASN A 113 -1.83 -9.78 20.77
C ASN A 113 -0.83 -9.64 19.61
N ILE A 114 -1.24 -8.90 18.58
CA ILE A 114 -0.36 -8.47 17.50
C ILE A 114 0.57 -7.39 18.06
N GLU A 115 1.86 -7.71 18.16
CA GLU A 115 2.87 -6.74 18.58
C GLU A 115 3.02 -5.64 17.52
N LEU A 116 2.92 -4.38 17.95
CA LEU A 116 3.13 -3.22 17.08
C LEU A 116 4.61 -3.10 16.72
N ALA A 117 4.91 -2.53 15.56
CA ALA A 117 6.30 -2.31 15.18
C ALA A 117 7.08 -1.47 16.20
N GLN A 118 8.26 -1.95 16.57
CA GLN A 118 9.14 -1.37 17.57
C GLN A 118 10.31 -0.62 16.91
N TYR A 119 10.44 0.68 17.20
CA TYR A 119 11.48 1.54 16.62
C TYR A 119 12.45 2.13 17.65
N GLY A 120 12.59 1.45 18.79
CA GLY A 120 13.47 1.85 19.89
C GLY A 120 12.98 3.06 20.70
N SER A 121 13.88 3.64 21.51
CA SER A 121 13.53 4.64 22.54
C SER A 121 13.64 6.11 22.09
N SER A 122 14.09 6.38 20.87
CA SER A 122 14.15 7.73 20.33
C SER A 122 12.75 8.35 20.23
N ASN A 123 12.63 9.67 20.35
CA ASN A 123 11.32 10.34 20.25
C ASN A 123 10.62 10.05 18.91
N ALA A 124 11.38 10.01 17.81
CA ALA A 124 10.84 9.71 16.48
C ALA A 124 10.40 8.24 16.35
N GLY A 125 11.16 7.30 16.91
CA GLY A 125 10.79 5.89 16.97
C GLY A 125 9.53 5.66 17.81
N ARG A 126 9.50 6.20 19.03
CA ARG A 126 8.33 6.14 19.93
C ARG A 126 7.09 6.76 19.30
N PHE A 127 7.24 7.86 18.55
CA PHE A 127 6.12 8.47 17.83
C PHE A 127 5.55 7.55 16.75
N LYS A 128 6.39 6.83 15.98
CA LYS A 128 5.94 5.85 14.98
C LYS A 128 5.19 4.67 15.61
N THR A 129 5.65 4.16 16.76
CA THR A 129 4.94 3.11 17.50
C THR A 129 3.63 3.64 18.10
N LEU A 130 3.62 4.85 18.68
CA LEU A 130 2.40 5.48 19.19
C LEU A 130 1.36 5.74 18.10
N TYR A 131 1.79 6.11 16.89
CA TYR A 131 0.91 6.23 15.74
C TYR A 131 0.19 4.91 15.44
N ARG A 132 0.90 3.79 15.47
CA ARG A 132 0.34 2.43 15.28
C ARG A 132 -0.59 2.04 16.41
N GLU A 133 -0.29 2.41 17.65
CA GLU A 133 -1.21 2.25 18.78
C GLU A 133 -2.51 3.02 18.53
N GLY A 134 -2.43 4.22 17.97
CA GLY A 134 -3.60 4.97 17.52
C GLY A 134 -4.42 4.26 16.43
N LEU A 135 -3.76 3.63 15.45
CA LEU A 135 -4.42 2.83 14.41
C LEU A 135 -5.11 1.59 14.99
N LYS A 136 -4.41 0.85 15.86
CA LYS A 136 -4.94 -0.31 16.59
C LYS A 136 -6.23 0.05 17.31
N ASN A 137 -6.21 1.14 18.08
CA ASN A 137 -7.37 1.57 18.87
C ASN A 137 -8.53 2.11 18.02
N ARG A 138 -8.27 2.62 16.81
CA ARG A 138 -9.32 3.17 15.92
C ARG A 138 -9.94 2.14 14.99
N TYR A 139 -9.13 1.19 14.51
CA TYR A 139 -9.51 0.30 13.40
C TYR A 139 -9.32 -1.19 13.71
N GLY A 140 -8.71 -1.53 14.86
CA GLY A 140 -8.32 -2.90 15.19
C GLY A 140 -6.99 -3.28 14.54
N ALA A 141 -6.21 -4.11 15.26
CA ALA A 141 -4.92 -4.58 14.75
C ALA A 141 -5.06 -5.56 13.57
N LEU A 142 -6.11 -6.38 13.55
CA LEU A 142 -6.32 -7.39 12.51
C LEU A 142 -6.39 -6.77 11.10
N MET A 143 -7.15 -5.69 10.94
CA MET A 143 -7.26 -4.97 9.66
C MET A 143 -5.90 -4.50 9.14
N GLN A 144 -5.02 -4.08 10.06
CA GLN A 144 -3.70 -3.53 9.76
C GLN A 144 -2.66 -4.61 9.42
N THR A 145 -3.02 -5.90 9.49
CA THR A 145 -2.16 -7.01 9.04
C THR A 145 -2.41 -7.43 7.59
N ILE A 146 -3.40 -6.82 6.92
CA ILE A 146 -3.58 -6.99 5.47
C ILE A 146 -2.38 -6.36 4.77
N SER A 147 -1.70 -7.13 3.94
CA SER A 147 -0.54 -6.68 3.18
C SER A 147 -0.89 -6.28 1.75
N GLY A 148 -0.08 -5.41 1.16
CA GLY A 148 -0.17 -4.97 -0.22
C GLY A 148 1.17 -4.78 -0.91
N VAL A 149 1.06 -4.27 -2.14
CA VAL A 149 2.18 -3.78 -2.93
C VAL A 149 1.86 -2.35 -3.34
N HIS A 150 2.80 -1.43 -3.12
CA HIS A 150 2.72 -0.08 -3.67
C HIS A 150 3.64 0.05 -4.87
N TYR A 151 3.08 0.58 -5.96
CA TYR A 151 3.82 0.88 -7.17
C TYR A 151 4.01 2.40 -7.27
N ASN A 152 5.24 2.84 -7.00
CA ASN A 152 5.67 4.22 -7.12
C ASN A 152 6.09 4.48 -8.56
N PHE A 153 5.66 5.61 -9.14
CA PHE A 153 5.84 5.91 -10.55
C PHE A 153 6.06 7.41 -10.78
N SER A 154 6.98 7.76 -11.68
CA SER A 154 7.13 9.12 -12.17
C SER A 154 7.48 9.18 -13.66
N LEU A 155 6.89 10.16 -14.35
CA LEU A 155 7.25 10.52 -15.72
C LEU A 155 8.55 11.30 -15.74
N PRO A 156 9.41 11.10 -16.77
CA PRO A 156 10.65 11.84 -16.92
C PRO A 156 10.39 13.33 -17.16
N MET A 157 11.38 14.18 -16.86
CA MET A 157 11.27 15.63 -17.13
C MET A 157 11.04 15.93 -18.62
N ALA A 158 11.59 15.08 -19.50
CA ALA A 158 11.38 15.15 -20.95
C ALA A 158 9.89 15.11 -21.34
N PHE A 159 9.04 14.39 -20.59
CA PHE A 159 7.59 14.39 -20.81
C PHE A 159 7.01 15.79 -20.67
N TRP A 160 7.34 16.44 -19.54
CA TRP A 160 6.80 17.75 -19.18
C TRP A 160 7.39 18.86 -20.04
N GLN A 161 8.68 18.77 -20.39
CA GLN A 161 9.33 19.67 -21.35
C GLN A 161 8.63 19.62 -22.70
N ALA A 162 8.39 18.42 -23.24
CA ALA A 162 7.72 18.25 -24.53
C ALA A 162 6.24 18.66 -24.48
N LYS A 163 5.54 18.41 -23.37
CA LYS A 163 4.09 18.63 -23.28
C LYS A 163 3.71 20.05 -22.87
N CYS A 164 4.47 20.64 -21.96
CA CYS A 164 4.14 21.87 -21.26
C CYS A 164 5.18 22.98 -21.46
N GLY A 165 6.32 22.69 -22.12
CA GLY A 165 7.37 23.70 -22.36
C GLY A 165 8.10 24.15 -21.10
N VAL A 166 8.04 23.37 -20.02
CA VAL A 166 8.72 23.69 -18.75
C VAL A 166 10.23 23.50 -18.90
N GLN A 167 11.04 24.24 -18.14
CA GLN A 167 12.50 24.10 -18.22
C GLN A 167 13.02 23.01 -17.28
N ASP A 168 12.52 23.01 -16.05
CA ASP A 168 12.92 22.10 -14.97
C ASP A 168 11.75 21.81 -14.01
N ALA A 169 12.02 21.01 -12.96
CA ALA A 169 11.02 20.61 -11.99
C ALA A 169 10.45 21.77 -11.18
N GLU A 170 11.27 22.78 -10.89
CA GLU A 170 10.87 23.90 -10.03
C GLU A 170 9.99 24.89 -10.80
N SER A 171 10.46 25.33 -11.97
CA SER A 171 9.68 26.18 -12.89
C SER A 171 8.42 25.47 -13.40
N GLY A 172 8.47 24.15 -13.57
CA GLY A 172 7.36 23.33 -14.05
C GLY A 172 6.41 22.79 -12.98
N LYS A 173 6.64 23.11 -11.70
CA LYS A 173 5.95 22.49 -10.56
C LYS A 173 4.42 22.48 -10.68
N GLU A 174 3.83 23.59 -11.10
CA GLU A 174 2.38 23.71 -11.26
C GLU A 174 1.85 22.79 -12.36
N ALA A 175 2.49 22.79 -13.53
CA ALA A 175 2.11 21.95 -14.67
C ALA A 175 2.27 20.45 -14.36
N ILE A 176 3.38 20.08 -13.70
CA ILE A 176 3.66 18.71 -13.27
C ILE A 176 2.61 18.25 -12.25
N SER A 177 2.31 19.08 -11.24
CA SER A 177 1.28 18.78 -10.23
C SER A 177 -0.10 18.61 -10.87
N ALA A 178 -0.49 19.53 -11.76
CA ALA A 178 -1.75 19.44 -12.48
C ALA A 178 -1.84 18.15 -13.34
N GLY A 179 -0.73 17.74 -13.95
CA GLY A 179 -0.62 16.49 -14.68
C GLY A 179 -0.80 15.24 -13.81
N TYR A 180 -0.16 15.18 -12.64
CA TYR A 180 -0.36 14.07 -11.70
C TYR A 180 -1.77 14.07 -11.08
N PHE A 181 -2.36 15.22 -10.78
CA PHE A 181 -3.77 15.27 -10.37
C PHE A 181 -4.71 14.79 -11.47
N ARG A 182 -4.42 15.08 -12.75
CA ARG A 182 -5.14 14.49 -13.88
C ARG A 182 -5.00 12.97 -13.92
N LEU A 183 -3.80 12.44 -13.67
CA LEU A 183 -3.57 10.99 -13.55
C LEU A 183 -4.41 10.39 -12.43
N ILE A 184 -4.41 10.98 -11.23
CA ILE A 184 -5.20 10.53 -10.08
C ILE A 184 -6.70 10.50 -10.43
N ARG A 185 -7.25 11.57 -11.02
CA ARG A 185 -8.67 11.59 -11.43
C ARG A 185 -9.02 10.48 -12.42
N ASN A 186 -8.12 10.16 -13.35
CA ASN A 186 -8.32 9.04 -14.28
C ASN A 186 -8.16 7.68 -13.59
N TYR A 187 -7.25 7.56 -12.62
CA TYR A 187 -7.13 6.37 -11.77
C TYR A 187 -8.43 6.10 -11.01
N TYR A 188 -9.07 7.11 -10.42
CA TYR A 188 -10.37 6.93 -9.76
C TYR A 188 -11.48 6.48 -10.74
N ARG A 189 -11.42 6.89 -12.01
CA ARG A 189 -12.45 6.55 -13.02
C ARG A 189 -12.27 5.15 -13.62
N PHE A 190 -11.02 4.71 -13.82
CA PHE A 190 -10.71 3.51 -14.61
C PHE A 190 -9.79 2.51 -13.88
N GLY A 191 -9.27 2.87 -12.72
CA GLY A 191 -8.33 2.07 -11.94
C GLY A 191 -8.92 0.78 -11.37
N TRP A 192 -10.25 0.59 -11.45
CA TRP A 192 -10.90 -0.70 -11.16
C TRP A 192 -10.38 -1.85 -12.04
N VAL A 193 -9.75 -1.54 -13.19
CA VAL A 193 -9.08 -2.55 -14.02
C VAL A 193 -7.93 -3.25 -13.27
N ILE A 194 -7.30 -2.58 -12.30
CA ILE A 194 -6.21 -3.14 -11.50
C ILE A 194 -6.71 -4.29 -10.62
N PRO A 195 -7.69 -4.12 -9.72
CA PRO A 195 -8.23 -5.25 -8.98
C PRO A 195 -8.96 -6.25 -9.87
N TYR A 196 -9.42 -5.88 -11.07
CA TYR A 196 -9.97 -6.86 -12.01
C TYR A 196 -8.90 -7.83 -12.54
N LEU A 197 -7.74 -7.32 -12.97
CA LEU A 197 -6.66 -8.13 -13.55
C LEU A 197 -5.75 -8.78 -12.50
N PHE A 198 -5.48 -8.08 -11.41
CA PHE A 198 -4.46 -8.46 -10.42
C PHE A 198 -5.03 -8.67 -9.01
N GLY A 199 -6.34 -8.57 -8.84
CA GLY A 199 -6.99 -8.90 -7.57
C GLY A 199 -6.76 -10.37 -7.22
N ALA A 200 -6.11 -10.61 -6.08
CA ALA A 200 -5.75 -11.94 -5.59
C ALA A 200 -6.23 -12.16 -4.15
N SER A 201 -7.38 -11.58 -3.78
CA SER A 201 -7.99 -11.79 -2.46
C SER A 201 -9.50 -12.05 -2.55
N PRO A 202 -9.95 -13.10 -3.26
CA PRO A 202 -11.38 -13.45 -3.34
C PRO A 202 -11.91 -14.12 -2.06
N ALA A 203 -11.03 -14.54 -1.16
CA ALA A 203 -11.33 -15.27 0.06
C ALA A 203 -10.71 -14.61 1.29
N ILE A 204 -11.33 -14.79 2.45
CA ILE A 204 -10.90 -14.32 3.77
C ILE A 204 -11.06 -15.42 4.82
N CYS A 205 -10.23 -15.38 5.87
CA CYS A 205 -10.43 -16.24 7.02
C CYS A 205 -11.67 -15.81 7.83
N SER A 206 -12.34 -16.76 8.46
CA SER A 206 -13.49 -16.50 9.34
C SER A 206 -13.17 -15.54 10.49
N SER A 207 -11.92 -15.57 11.00
CA SER A 207 -11.43 -14.66 12.03
C SER A 207 -11.53 -13.19 11.60
N PHE A 208 -11.45 -12.92 10.29
CA PHE A 208 -11.55 -11.57 9.73
C PHE A 208 -12.96 -10.97 9.82
N LEU A 209 -13.98 -11.82 9.94
CA LEU A 209 -15.35 -11.36 10.17
C LEU A 209 -15.60 -10.99 11.63
N GLN A 210 -14.75 -11.42 12.58
CA GLN A 210 -14.86 -11.15 14.03
C GLN A 210 -16.28 -11.39 14.57
N GLY A 211 -16.95 -12.46 14.10
CA GLY A 211 -18.32 -12.78 14.48
C GLY A 211 -19.40 -11.83 13.95
N LYS A 212 -19.06 -10.82 13.13
CA LYS A 212 -20.03 -9.92 12.50
C LYS A 212 -20.70 -10.62 11.32
N GLU A 213 -22.02 -10.60 11.31
CA GLU A 213 -22.79 -11.02 10.14
C GLU A 213 -22.54 -10.06 8.98
N SER A 214 -22.23 -10.61 7.81
CA SER A 214 -22.12 -9.85 6.56
C SER A 214 -23.36 -10.09 5.71
N ALA A 215 -23.90 -9.02 5.12
CA ALA A 215 -24.96 -9.13 4.12
C ALA A 215 -24.45 -9.67 2.77
N LEU A 216 -23.13 -9.83 2.62
CA LEU A 216 -22.54 -10.41 1.42
C LEU A 216 -22.79 -11.93 1.40
N PRO A 217 -23.17 -12.51 0.24
CA PRO A 217 -23.53 -13.91 0.12
C PRO A 217 -22.27 -14.80 0.04
N PHE A 218 -21.51 -14.87 1.13
CA PHE A 218 -20.31 -15.67 1.20
C PHE A 218 -20.61 -17.17 1.03
N GLU A 219 -19.82 -17.81 0.19
CA GLU A 219 -19.67 -19.26 0.18
C GLU A 219 -18.53 -19.65 1.13
N LYS A 220 -18.55 -20.91 1.60
CA LYS A 220 -17.57 -21.44 2.53
C LYS A 220 -16.85 -22.63 1.91
N THR A 221 -15.54 -22.68 2.05
CA THR A 221 -14.76 -23.88 1.74
C THR A 221 -14.84 -24.89 2.90
N GLU A 222 -14.45 -26.14 2.65
CA GLU A 222 -14.37 -27.18 3.69
C GLU A 222 -13.42 -26.81 4.84
N CYS A 223 -12.35 -26.05 4.55
CA CYS A 223 -11.40 -25.56 5.55
C CYS A 223 -11.86 -24.28 6.27
N GLY A 224 -13.10 -23.82 6.05
CA GLY A 224 -13.70 -22.69 6.78
C GLY A 224 -13.36 -21.29 6.25
N MET A 225 -12.77 -21.18 5.06
CA MET A 225 -12.54 -19.88 4.39
C MET A 225 -13.84 -19.37 3.76
N TYR A 226 -14.07 -18.07 3.87
CA TYR A 226 -15.22 -17.38 3.28
C TYR A 226 -14.77 -16.75 1.96
N TYR A 227 -15.51 -16.96 0.87
CA TYR A 227 -15.20 -16.35 -0.42
C TYR A 227 -16.46 -15.91 -1.16
N LEU A 228 -16.29 -15.03 -2.14
CA LEU A 228 -17.33 -14.67 -3.10
C LEU A 228 -16.90 -15.17 -4.49
N PRO A 229 -17.75 -15.94 -5.21
CA PRO A 229 -17.36 -16.58 -6.48
C PRO A 229 -16.80 -15.65 -7.56
N TYR A 230 -17.21 -14.38 -7.52
CA TYR A 230 -16.83 -13.36 -8.51
C TYR A 230 -16.05 -12.19 -7.90
N ALA A 231 -15.69 -12.25 -6.62
CA ALA A 231 -14.81 -11.23 -6.05
C ALA A 231 -13.41 -11.35 -6.63
N THR A 232 -12.76 -10.22 -6.81
CA THR A 232 -11.35 -10.19 -7.22
C THR A 232 -10.45 -9.78 -6.05
N SER A 233 -10.83 -8.72 -5.31
CA SER A 233 -10.01 -8.16 -4.25
C SER A 233 -10.80 -7.70 -3.04
N LEU A 234 -11.13 -8.60 -2.12
CA LEU A 234 -11.76 -8.28 -0.82
C LEU A 234 -10.89 -7.36 0.04
N ARG A 235 -9.56 -7.36 -0.17
CA ARG A 235 -8.64 -6.35 0.41
C ARG A 235 -9.09 -4.91 0.18
N LEU A 236 -9.72 -4.61 -0.96
CA LEU A 236 -10.16 -3.25 -1.31
C LEU A 236 -11.65 -3.01 -0.99
N SER A 237 -12.32 -3.98 -0.36
CA SER A 237 -13.72 -3.86 0.05
C SER A 237 -13.85 -3.22 1.44
N ASP A 238 -15.10 -3.00 1.86
CA ASP A 238 -15.45 -2.58 3.22
C ASP A 238 -15.00 -3.57 4.31
N LEU A 239 -14.70 -4.81 3.94
CA LEU A 239 -14.17 -5.84 4.85
C LEU A 239 -12.64 -5.85 4.90
N GLY A 240 -11.98 -5.16 3.97
CA GLY A 240 -10.53 -5.15 3.84
C GLY A 240 -9.92 -3.89 4.46
N TYR A 241 -8.92 -3.34 3.79
CA TYR A 241 -8.17 -2.17 4.21
C TYR A 241 -8.87 -0.88 3.75
N THR A 242 -10.06 -0.62 4.27
CA THR A 242 -10.83 0.59 3.94
C THR A 242 -11.26 1.33 5.19
N ASN A 243 -11.30 2.67 5.08
CA ASN A 243 -11.62 3.54 6.19
C ASN A 243 -12.79 4.44 5.84
N LYS A 244 -14.00 4.01 6.20
CA LYS A 244 -15.23 4.79 5.99
C LYS A 244 -15.21 6.16 6.68
N SER A 245 -14.38 6.36 7.70
CA SER A 245 -14.27 7.68 8.35
C SER A 245 -13.65 8.77 7.46
N GLN A 246 -13.01 8.38 6.34
CA GLN A 246 -12.37 9.33 5.42
C GLN A 246 -13.27 9.80 4.28
N SER A 247 -14.41 9.13 4.00
CA SER A 247 -15.28 9.49 2.87
C SER A 247 -15.90 10.88 3.01
N ASN A 248 -16.01 11.39 4.24
CA ASN A 248 -16.60 12.69 4.54
C ASN A 248 -15.57 13.83 4.65
N LEU A 249 -14.30 13.60 4.30
CA LEU A 249 -13.24 14.60 4.45
C LEU A 249 -13.22 15.68 3.36
N GLY A 250 -14.01 15.52 2.29
CA GLY A 250 -14.10 16.50 1.20
C GLY A 250 -12.77 16.75 0.47
N ILE A 251 -11.85 15.79 0.52
CA ILE A 251 -10.56 15.87 -0.17
C ILE A 251 -10.82 15.68 -1.67
N THR A 252 -10.29 16.58 -2.50
CA THR A 252 -10.41 16.51 -3.96
C THR A 252 -9.03 16.56 -4.62
N PHE A 253 -8.96 16.07 -5.85
CA PHE A 253 -7.72 15.90 -6.62
C PHE A 253 -7.69 16.84 -7.83
N ASN A 254 -8.06 18.10 -7.63
CA ASN A 254 -8.19 19.10 -8.70
C ASN A 254 -7.00 20.04 -8.78
N ASP A 255 -6.51 20.48 -7.61
CA ASP A 255 -5.43 21.46 -7.46
C ASP A 255 -4.60 21.15 -6.21
N LEU A 256 -3.31 21.48 -6.24
CA LEU A 256 -2.36 21.18 -5.16
C LEU A 256 -2.70 21.92 -3.86
N ASN A 257 -3.01 23.20 -3.93
CA ASN A 257 -3.26 24.01 -2.74
C ASN A 257 -4.56 23.55 -2.05
N THR A 258 -5.62 23.36 -2.83
CA THR A 258 -6.90 22.86 -2.30
C THR A 258 -6.78 21.48 -1.65
N TYR A 259 -5.98 20.58 -2.25
CA TYR A 259 -5.67 19.27 -1.69
C TYR A 259 -4.91 19.37 -0.36
N VAL A 260 -3.83 20.16 -0.31
CA VAL A 260 -3.01 20.34 0.89
C VAL A 260 -3.82 20.97 2.02
N ASP A 261 -4.64 21.98 1.71
CA ASP A 261 -5.48 22.64 2.71
C ASP A 261 -6.55 21.71 3.27
N ALA A 262 -7.19 20.90 2.42
CA ALA A 262 -8.15 19.89 2.88
C ALA A 262 -7.49 18.85 3.79
N LEU A 263 -6.31 18.36 3.42
CA LEU A 263 -5.56 17.40 4.24
C LEU A 263 -5.14 18.02 5.59
N LYS A 264 -4.62 19.25 5.60
CA LYS A 264 -4.29 19.97 6.84
C LYS A 264 -5.50 20.19 7.73
N ARG A 265 -6.67 20.50 7.16
CA ARG A 265 -7.93 20.61 7.92
C ARG A 265 -8.34 19.27 8.50
N ALA A 266 -8.24 18.17 7.75
CA ALA A 266 -8.59 16.83 8.21
C ALA A 266 -7.78 16.40 9.45
N ILE A 267 -6.49 16.72 9.49
CA ILE A 267 -5.60 16.42 10.64
C ILE A 267 -5.99 17.22 11.89
N LYS A 268 -6.51 18.45 11.71
CA LYS A 268 -6.91 19.33 12.81
C LYS A 268 -8.36 19.13 13.26
N ASN A 269 -9.17 18.39 12.50
CA ASN A 269 -10.58 18.20 12.79
C ASN A 269 -10.75 17.12 13.88
N PRO A 270 -11.25 17.47 15.08
CA PRO A 270 -11.51 16.47 16.10
C PRO A 270 -12.63 15.53 15.63
N VAL A 271 -12.34 14.24 15.64
CA VAL A 271 -13.34 13.19 15.42
C VAL A 271 -13.83 12.73 16.80
N GLY A 272 -15.15 12.61 16.98
CA GLY A 272 -15.71 12.03 18.20
C GLY A 272 -15.15 10.62 18.46
N ARG A 273 -15.16 10.16 19.72
CA ARG A 273 -14.75 8.78 20.04
C ARG A 273 -15.56 7.82 19.17
N VAL A 274 -14.88 7.04 18.33
CA VAL A 274 -15.46 5.84 17.72
C VAL A 274 -15.77 4.92 18.89
N ARG A 275 -17.06 4.68 19.15
CA ARG A 275 -17.53 3.76 20.20
C ARG A 275 -17.41 2.33 19.71
#